data_AF-A0A8T1UGB0-F1
#
_entry.id   AF-A0A8T1UGB0-F1
#
_cell.length_a   1.000
_cell.length_b   1.000
_cell.length_c   1.000
_cell.angle_alpha   90.00
_cell.angle_beta   90.00
_cell.angle_gamma   90.00
#
_symmetry.space_group_name_H-M   'P 1'
#
loop_
_entity.id
_entity.type
_entity.pdbx_description
1 polymer ?
#
loop_
_entity_poly.entity_id
_entity_poly.type
_entity_poly.pdbx_seq_one_letter_code
_entity_poly.pdbx_strand_id
1 'polypeptide(L)'
;MGGRRKMLLASGLVLVIVALLSVPTLAECPNACSGNGACMAKDMCNCYKNYEGNDCFDRTCQFGYAHADTPKGDINMDQLRNTPGWILQDSQEFPAGTYEYFSPDAVQNEAHFYMECSNKGLCDRSLGSCTCFDGYEGVACQRAACPNKCSGHGTCESISELGLKAPGTLFGNPDNANPVAYDLWDSKVTYGCTATYKAFVLHVYTTGTYTADTAGVPPENYVRLRLFDYHGESYITEAIPIVNDVTSTIADSNAAAVAAAIKRVPNQTFRNVLCERIGKTNGDLDGYVISARASSKGLSVICQFTENPGRLRKPEVAAYGFKGVLFFENQFYKPVSVVAGTSPNYVITLDRAFSGNSLDGGANIILYAYKVTPPDKAYQYNYVSQCSGRGICDTETGVCDCFKGYTNDNCDTQNILAL
;
A
#
# COMPACT_ATOMS: atom_id res chain seq x y z
N MET A 1 73.16 84.77 -26.72
CA MET A 1 73.71 84.43 -25.39
C MET A 1 72.51 84.20 -24.48
N GLY A 2 72.14 83.03 -24.03
CA GLY A 2 72.94 81.96 -23.42
C GLY A 2 72.44 81.85 -21.97
N GLY A 3 71.84 80.72 -21.60
CA GLY A 3 71.35 80.52 -20.23
C GLY A 3 70.39 79.33 -20.05
N ARG A 4 70.96 78.16 -19.79
CA ARG A 4 70.30 76.85 -19.64
C ARG A 4 69.75 76.62 -18.22
N ARG A 5 68.63 75.87 -18.14
CA ARG A 5 68.21 74.83 -17.15
C ARG A 5 68.02 75.31 -15.69
N LYS A 6 66.98 74.89 -14.97
CA LYS A 6 66.73 73.51 -14.52
C LYS A 6 65.25 73.28 -14.18
N MET A 7 64.71 72.17 -14.69
CA MET A 7 63.58 71.43 -14.10
C MET A 7 63.94 71.07 -12.65
N LEU A 8 63.08 71.40 -11.70
CA LEU A 8 62.98 70.75 -10.38
C LEU A 8 61.63 71.16 -9.81
N LEU A 9 60.72 70.18 -9.67
CA LEU A 9 59.57 70.09 -8.74
C LEU A 9 58.47 69.22 -9.36
N ALA A 10 58.76 67.93 -9.56
CA ALA A 10 57.73 66.93 -9.88
C ALA A 10 58.02 65.57 -9.21
N SER A 11 58.74 65.56 -8.08
CA SER A 11 59.09 64.33 -7.34
C SER A 11 58.32 64.15 -6.04
N GLY A 12 57.50 65.12 -5.63
CA GLY A 12 56.69 65.01 -4.40
C GLY A 12 55.31 64.36 -4.61
N LEU A 13 54.71 64.52 -5.78
CA LEU A 13 53.33 64.08 -6.02
C LEU A 13 53.22 62.58 -6.39
N VAL A 14 54.30 61.99 -6.90
CA VAL A 14 54.30 60.58 -7.31
C VAL A 14 54.38 59.63 -6.10
N LEU A 15 54.97 60.08 -4.99
CA LEU A 15 55.11 59.26 -3.77
C LEU A 15 53.81 59.17 -2.95
N VAL A 16 52.89 60.12 -3.09
CA VAL A 16 51.60 60.10 -2.37
C VAL A 16 50.57 59.22 -3.08
N ILE A 17 50.65 59.06 -4.40
CA ILE A 17 49.71 58.22 -5.17
C ILE A 17 50.03 56.73 -5.01
N VAL A 18 51.30 56.37 -4.83
CA VAL A 18 51.70 54.95 -4.58
C VAL A 18 51.27 54.48 -3.18
N ALA A 19 51.16 55.38 -2.20
CA ALA A 19 50.70 55.03 -0.84
C ALA A 19 49.18 54.79 -0.74
N LEU A 20 48.39 55.18 -1.75
CA LEU A 20 46.94 54.97 -1.83
C LEU A 20 46.54 53.71 -2.64
N LEU A 21 47.52 52.97 -3.17
CA LEU A 21 47.33 51.69 -3.86
C LEU A 21 47.70 50.49 -2.99
N SER A 22 47.66 50.63 -1.65
CA SER A 22 47.51 49.46 -0.78
C SER A 22 46.08 48.94 -0.94
N VAL A 23 45.81 48.29 -2.07
CA VAL A 23 44.67 47.39 -2.19
C VAL A 23 44.84 46.40 -1.04
N PRO A 24 43.87 46.26 -0.12
CA PRO A 24 43.95 45.17 0.84
C PRO A 24 44.08 43.91 -0.01
N THR A 25 45.17 43.17 0.19
CA THR A 25 45.29 41.81 -0.33
C THR A 25 44.06 41.08 0.17
N LEU A 26 43.09 40.86 -0.73
CA LEU A 26 41.93 40.04 -0.45
C LEU A 26 42.51 38.71 0.04
N ALA A 27 42.15 38.33 1.27
CA ALA A 27 42.54 37.07 1.88
C ALA A 27 42.48 35.97 0.80
N GLU A 28 43.62 35.32 0.53
CA GLU A 28 43.73 34.28 -0.48
C GLU A 28 43.16 33.00 0.14
N CYS A 29 41.86 33.05 0.42
CA CYS A 29 41.12 31.88 0.84
C CYS A 29 41.34 30.77 -0.20
N PRO A 30 41.54 29.52 0.23
CA PRO A 30 41.73 28.38 -0.65
C PRO A 30 40.70 28.40 -1.78
N ASN A 31 41.19 28.47 -3.02
CA ASN A 31 40.38 28.47 -4.24
C ASN A 31 39.24 29.52 -4.26
N ALA A 32 39.42 30.65 -3.56
CA ALA A 32 38.38 31.66 -3.32
C ALA A 32 37.06 31.06 -2.76
N CYS A 33 37.18 30.09 -1.85
CA CYS A 33 36.06 29.32 -1.29
C CYS A 33 35.19 28.67 -2.37
N SER A 34 35.78 28.36 -3.53
CA SER A 34 35.14 27.74 -4.70
C SER A 34 33.85 28.45 -5.15
N GLY A 35 33.67 29.73 -4.79
CA GLY A 35 32.44 30.49 -4.99
C GLY A 35 31.25 30.07 -4.09
N ASN A 36 31.41 29.08 -3.21
CA ASN A 36 30.37 28.55 -2.33
C ASN A 36 30.56 28.96 -0.86
N GLY A 37 31.30 30.03 -0.59
CA GLY A 37 31.49 30.53 0.76
C GLY A 37 31.98 31.97 0.80
N ALA A 38 31.96 32.55 2.00
CA ALA A 38 32.55 33.85 2.28
C ALA A 38 33.91 33.67 2.95
N CYS A 39 34.92 34.41 2.47
CA CYS A 39 36.25 34.39 3.05
C CYS A 39 36.29 35.20 4.36
N MET A 40 36.65 34.55 5.46
CA MET A 40 36.70 35.14 6.80
C MET A 40 38.15 35.47 7.20
N ALA A 41 38.32 36.04 8.40
CA ALA A 41 39.64 36.28 8.97
C ALA A 41 40.44 34.97 9.08
N LYS A 42 41.77 35.06 8.94
CA LYS A 42 42.72 33.91 8.93
C LYS A 42 42.61 32.99 7.69
N ASP A 43 42.22 33.54 6.55
CA ASP A 43 42.13 32.83 5.26
C ASP A 43 41.24 31.58 5.34
N MET A 44 40.20 31.64 6.16
CA MET A 44 39.28 30.54 6.41
C MET A 44 37.96 30.78 5.69
N CYS A 45 37.50 29.78 4.94
CA CYS A 45 36.21 29.85 4.26
C CYS A 45 35.05 29.52 5.22
N ASN A 46 34.04 30.38 5.24
CA ASN A 46 32.74 30.06 5.84
C ASN A 46 31.77 29.65 4.72
N CYS A 47 31.49 28.36 4.63
CA CYS A 47 30.71 27.80 3.52
C CYS A 47 29.23 28.13 3.61
N TYR A 48 28.59 28.28 2.45
CA TYR A 48 27.14 28.37 2.33
C TYR A 48 26.50 27.02 2.69
N LYS A 49 25.18 27.04 2.91
CA LYS A 49 24.42 25.85 3.29
C LYS A 49 24.62 24.71 2.29
N ASN A 50 24.84 23.50 2.79
CA ASN A 50 25.12 22.26 2.06
C ASN A 50 26.49 22.20 1.37
N TYR A 51 27.42 23.09 1.74
CA TYR A 51 28.81 23.04 1.31
C TYR A 51 29.73 22.98 2.53
N GLU A 52 30.85 22.30 2.37
CA GLU A 52 31.83 22.04 3.42
C GLU A 52 33.23 21.88 2.83
N GLY A 53 34.20 21.56 3.70
CA GLY A 53 35.61 21.49 3.34
C GLY A 53 36.34 22.82 3.54
N ASN A 54 37.64 22.81 3.31
CA ASN A 54 38.50 23.98 3.51
C ASN A 54 38.32 25.07 2.45
N ASP A 55 37.87 24.69 1.25
CA ASP A 55 37.63 25.57 0.10
C ASP A 55 36.16 25.58 -0.34
N CYS A 56 35.24 25.02 0.47
CA CYS A 56 33.81 24.91 0.19
C CYS A 56 33.46 24.24 -1.15
N PHE A 57 34.34 23.37 -1.66
CA PHE A 57 34.08 22.62 -2.88
C PHE A 57 33.12 21.44 -2.63
N ASP A 58 33.31 20.75 -1.51
CA ASP A 58 32.57 19.54 -1.18
C ASP A 58 31.13 19.88 -0.74
N ARG A 59 30.17 19.03 -1.14
CA ARG A 59 28.79 19.12 -0.69
C ARG A 59 28.56 18.24 0.53
N THR A 60 27.85 18.81 1.49
CA THR A 60 27.34 18.10 2.66
C THR A 60 26.32 17.04 2.24
N CYS A 61 26.58 15.78 2.59
CA CYS A 61 25.65 14.69 2.36
C CYS A 61 24.50 14.64 3.37
N GLN A 62 23.54 13.77 3.09
CA GLN A 62 22.40 13.57 3.98
C GLN A 62 22.80 12.80 5.23
N PHE A 63 22.22 13.20 6.36
CA PHE A 63 22.40 12.56 7.65
C PHE A 63 21.19 11.70 8.01
N GLY A 64 21.46 10.59 8.67
CA GLY A 64 20.45 9.71 9.23
C GLY A 64 20.98 9.01 10.48
N TYR A 65 20.08 8.35 11.22
CA TYR A 65 20.47 7.57 12.39
C TYR A 65 21.39 6.42 11.99
N ALA A 66 22.52 6.29 12.68
CA ALA A 66 23.51 5.27 12.38
C ALA A 66 23.00 3.85 12.70
N HIS A 67 23.24 2.90 11.78
CA HIS A 67 22.92 1.49 12.00
C HIS A 67 23.91 0.76 12.93
N ALA A 68 24.97 1.43 13.35
CA ALA A 68 25.99 0.89 14.24
C ALA A 68 26.43 1.95 15.25
N ASP A 69 26.88 1.49 16.40
CA ASP A 69 27.48 2.33 17.45
C ASP A 69 28.70 3.02 16.87
N THR A 70 28.72 4.35 16.96
CA THR A 70 29.72 5.17 16.27
C THR A 70 30.32 6.19 17.22
N PRO A 71 31.28 5.78 18.06
CA PRO A 71 32.14 6.76 18.72
C PRO A 71 32.90 7.52 17.64
N LYS A 72 32.86 8.86 17.68
CA LYS A 72 33.54 9.70 16.69
C LYS A 72 35.07 9.69 16.87
N GLY A 73 35.54 9.18 18.00
CA GLY A 73 36.95 9.11 18.33
C GLY A 73 37.41 10.37 19.05
N ASP A 74 38.73 10.51 19.18
CA ASP A 74 39.37 11.71 19.74
C ASP A 74 39.35 12.81 18.65
N ILE A 75 38.40 13.75 18.77
CA ILE A 75 38.16 14.83 17.79
C ILE A 75 39.08 16.02 18.07
N ASN A 76 39.40 16.27 19.34
CA ASN A 76 40.20 17.43 19.74
C ASN A 76 41.72 17.14 19.76
N MET A 77 42.11 15.88 19.50
CA MET A 77 43.48 15.38 19.46
C MET A 77 44.23 15.44 20.81
N ASP A 78 43.52 15.40 21.94
CA ASP A 78 44.11 15.45 23.29
C ASP A 78 44.47 14.06 23.87
N GLN A 79 44.28 12.99 23.08
CA GLN A 79 44.48 11.57 23.42
C GLN A 79 43.50 11.03 24.47
N LEU A 80 42.53 11.83 24.89
CA LEU A 80 41.41 11.41 25.71
C LEU A 80 40.18 11.29 24.81
N ARG A 81 39.34 10.30 25.09
CA ARG A 81 38.09 10.09 24.34
C ARG A 81 36.88 10.37 25.21
N ASN A 82 37.08 10.61 26.49
CA ASN A 82 36.02 10.75 27.49
C ASN A 82 35.79 12.21 27.88
N THR A 83 36.12 13.16 26.99
CA THR A 83 35.93 14.58 27.27
C THR A 83 34.45 14.88 27.48
N PRO A 84 34.06 15.38 28.67
CA PRO A 84 32.65 15.65 28.95
C PRO A 84 32.20 16.95 28.28
N GLY A 85 31.08 16.89 27.55
CA GLY A 85 30.43 18.05 26.93
C GLY A 85 30.64 18.17 25.42
N TRP A 86 30.30 19.35 24.90
CA TRP A 86 30.40 19.68 23.47
C TRP A 86 31.81 20.16 23.11
N ILE A 87 32.41 19.58 22.08
CA ILE A 87 33.80 19.81 21.68
C ILE A 87 33.91 20.85 20.57
N LEU A 88 33.22 20.63 19.45
CA LEU A 88 33.09 21.62 18.38
C LEU A 88 31.70 22.22 18.44
N GLN A 89 31.65 23.55 18.54
CA GLN A 89 30.43 24.35 18.39
C GLN A 89 30.51 25.06 17.02
N ASP A 90 29.36 25.37 16.42
CA ASP A 90 29.26 26.10 15.14
C ASP A 90 29.86 25.38 13.91
N SER A 91 29.83 24.04 13.88
CA SER A 91 30.14 23.27 12.67
C SER A 91 28.94 23.23 11.72
N GLN A 92 29.12 23.54 10.43
CA GLN A 92 28.07 23.31 9.42
C GLN A 92 27.66 21.82 9.34
N GLU A 93 28.59 20.90 9.58
CA GLU A 93 28.39 19.44 9.59
C GLU A 93 27.57 18.99 10.80
N PHE A 94 27.83 19.60 11.96
CA PHE A 94 27.15 19.32 13.22
C PHE A 94 26.71 20.63 13.90
N PRO A 95 25.63 21.26 13.42
CA PRO A 95 25.18 22.57 13.93
C PRO A 95 24.68 22.52 15.38
N ALA A 96 24.37 21.33 15.90
CA ALA A 96 24.05 21.10 17.31
C ALA A 96 25.29 20.86 18.20
N GLY A 97 26.49 20.85 17.61
CA GLY A 97 27.75 20.53 18.26
C GLY A 97 28.22 19.09 18.08
N THR A 98 29.50 18.81 18.38
CA THR A 98 30.10 17.47 18.33
C THR A 98 30.56 16.96 19.69
N TYR A 99 30.73 15.64 19.80
CA TYR A 99 31.20 14.92 20.99
C TYR A 99 32.12 13.77 20.56
N GLU A 100 32.98 13.29 21.45
CA GLU A 100 33.97 12.23 21.15
C GLU A 100 33.42 10.82 21.35
N TYR A 101 32.80 10.58 22.50
CA TYR A 101 32.39 9.24 22.93
C TYR A 101 30.90 9.13 23.26
N PHE A 102 30.36 9.99 24.12
CA PHE A 102 28.93 10.03 24.42
C PHE A 102 28.32 11.38 24.10
N SER A 103 27.18 11.38 23.41
CA SER A 103 26.38 12.60 23.24
C SER A 103 25.90 13.06 24.64
N PRO A 104 26.10 14.35 24.99
CA PRO A 104 25.65 14.89 26.27
C PRO A 104 24.14 14.76 26.51
N ASP A 105 23.36 14.75 25.42
CA ASP A 105 21.90 14.67 25.43
C ASP A 105 21.38 13.27 25.09
N ALA A 106 22.25 12.26 25.08
CA ALA A 106 21.84 10.88 24.81
C ALA A 106 20.86 10.35 25.87
N VAL A 107 19.86 9.60 25.43
CA VAL A 107 19.11 8.73 26.33
C VAL A 107 20.07 7.66 26.89
N GLN A 108 19.83 7.17 28.10
CA GLN A 108 20.66 6.14 28.71
C GLN A 108 20.75 4.91 27.79
N ASN A 109 21.99 4.50 27.47
CA ASN A 109 22.33 3.42 26.54
C ASN A 109 22.00 3.69 25.05
N GLU A 110 21.86 4.94 24.62
CA GLU A 110 21.80 5.31 23.20
C GLU A 110 23.22 5.42 22.60
N ALA A 111 23.42 4.80 21.44
CA ALA A 111 24.70 4.79 20.70
C ALA A 111 24.54 5.08 19.19
N HIS A 112 23.29 5.21 18.72
CA HIS A 112 22.89 5.40 17.33
C HIS A 112 22.51 6.86 17.09
N PHE A 113 23.51 7.66 16.76
CA PHE A 113 23.33 9.10 16.52
C PHE A 113 23.29 9.42 15.02
N TYR A 114 22.92 10.66 14.70
CA TYR A 114 22.94 11.14 13.31
C TYR A 114 24.37 11.12 12.76
N MET A 115 24.56 10.37 11.66
CA MET A 115 25.82 10.26 10.94
C MET A 115 25.60 10.45 9.44
N GLU A 116 26.64 10.92 8.76
CA GLU A 116 26.66 11.06 7.30
C GLU A 116 26.36 9.68 6.67
N CYS A 117 25.38 9.64 5.79
CA CYS A 117 24.92 8.41 5.13
C CYS A 117 24.62 7.25 6.11
N SER A 118 24.18 7.58 7.35
CA SER A 118 23.84 6.61 8.41
C SER A 118 24.94 5.58 8.72
N ASN A 119 26.20 5.93 8.41
CA ASN A 119 27.35 5.03 8.43
C ASN A 119 27.12 3.69 7.66
N LYS A 120 26.30 3.74 6.62
CA LYS A 120 25.99 2.62 5.73
C LYS A 120 25.99 3.03 4.26
N GLY A 121 26.75 4.06 3.93
CA GLY A 121 27.01 4.47 2.56
C GLY A 121 28.24 5.36 2.47
N LEU A 122 28.67 5.60 1.24
CA LEU A 122 29.72 6.57 0.91
C LEU A 122 29.08 7.84 0.39
N CYS A 123 29.54 8.99 0.89
CA CYS A 123 29.10 10.28 0.38
C CYS A 123 29.80 10.58 -0.95
N ASP A 124 29.03 10.83 -2.01
CA ASP A 124 29.55 11.51 -3.20
C ASP A 124 29.50 13.02 -2.94
N ARG A 125 30.66 13.57 -2.57
CA ARG A 125 30.85 14.99 -2.22
C ARG A 125 30.59 15.93 -3.40
N SER A 126 30.64 15.46 -4.64
CA SER A 126 30.34 16.30 -5.81
C SER A 126 28.83 16.52 -6.01
N LEU A 127 28.01 15.55 -5.57
CA LEU A 127 26.55 15.56 -5.70
C LEU A 127 25.83 15.81 -4.38
N GLY A 128 26.50 15.60 -3.23
CA GLY A 128 25.88 15.63 -1.90
C GLY A 128 24.90 14.48 -1.69
N SER A 129 25.10 13.36 -2.40
CA SER A 129 24.23 12.19 -2.38
C SER A 129 24.97 10.98 -1.80
N CYS A 130 24.27 10.19 -0.98
CA CYS A 130 24.80 8.96 -0.43
C CYS A 130 24.68 7.80 -1.42
N THR A 131 25.77 7.05 -1.59
CA THR A 131 25.79 5.74 -2.25
C THR A 131 25.75 4.65 -1.19
N CYS A 132 24.60 4.01 -1.04
CA CYS A 132 24.38 3.04 0.03
C CYS A 132 25.10 1.72 -0.21
N PHE A 133 25.57 1.10 0.87
CA PHE A 133 26.07 -0.27 0.85
C PHE A 133 24.93 -1.27 0.64
N ASP A 134 25.29 -2.49 0.23
CA ASP A 134 24.31 -3.53 0.00
C ASP A 134 23.46 -3.81 1.26
N GLY A 135 22.16 -4.00 1.06
CA GLY A 135 21.20 -4.14 2.14
C GLY A 135 20.75 -2.82 2.79
N TYR A 136 21.12 -1.64 2.28
CA TYR A 136 20.68 -0.35 2.80
C TYR A 136 20.14 0.57 1.71
N GLU A 137 19.16 1.40 2.05
CA GLU A 137 18.52 2.31 1.12
C GLU A 137 18.00 3.59 1.80
N GLY A 138 17.53 4.54 0.98
CA GLY A 138 17.09 5.86 1.41
C GLY A 138 18.10 6.94 1.05
N VAL A 139 17.67 8.21 1.17
CA VAL A 139 18.49 9.38 0.80
C VAL A 139 19.77 9.50 1.63
N ALA A 140 19.78 8.92 2.83
CA ALA A 140 20.92 8.87 3.74
C ALA A 140 21.28 7.43 4.13
N CYS A 141 20.83 6.41 3.37
CA CYS A 141 21.03 4.98 3.71
C CYS A 141 20.48 4.58 5.09
N GLN A 142 19.49 5.33 5.58
CA GLN A 142 18.95 5.22 6.93
C GLN A 142 18.00 4.03 7.12
N ARG A 143 17.62 3.34 6.04
CA ARG A 143 16.71 2.20 6.09
C ARG A 143 17.44 0.94 5.68
N ALA A 144 17.22 -0.15 6.41
CA ALA A 144 17.55 -1.47 5.91
C ALA A 144 16.69 -1.76 4.67
N ALA A 145 17.32 -2.25 3.60
CA ALA A 145 16.61 -2.65 2.40
C ALA A 145 15.86 -3.96 2.66
N CYS A 146 14.59 -4.01 2.25
CA CYS A 146 13.85 -5.26 2.34
C CYS A 146 14.37 -6.29 1.33
N PRO A 147 14.52 -7.57 1.72
CA PRO A 147 14.95 -8.64 0.81
C PRO A 147 14.11 -8.66 -0.46
N ASN A 148 14.78 -8.61 -1.63
CA ASN A 148 14.14 -8.62 -2.95
C ASN A 148 13.00 -7.60 -3.13
N LYS A 149 12.99 -6.48 -2.40
CA LYS A 149 11.85 -5.54 -2.35
C LYS A 149 10.52 -6.26 -2.05
N CYS A 150 10.59 -7.17 -1.07
CA CYS A 150 9.49 -8.06 -0.69
C CYS A 150 8.96 -8.92 -1.84
N SER A 151 9.83 -9.24 -2.81
CA SER A 151 9.55 -10.00 -4.03
C SER A 151 8.34 -9.45 -4.82
N GLY A 152 7.97 -8.17 -4.63
CA GLY A 152 6.73 -7.61 -5.18
C GLY A 152 5.43 -8.13 -4.56
N HIS A 153 5.51 -8.97 -3.52
CA HIS A 153 4.36 -9.59 -2.83
C HIS A 153 4.00 -8.89 -1.51
N GLY A 154 4.71 -7.84 -1.13
CA GLY A 154 4.51 -7.15 0.13
C GLY A 154 4.87 -5.68 0.10
N THR A 155 4.62 -5.01 1.22
CA THR A 155 5.12 -3.67 1.53
C THR A 155 6.33 -3.78 2.44
N CYS A 156 7.35 -2.96 2.17
CA CYS A 156 8.52 -2.84 3.03
C CYS A 156 8.18 -1.82 4.13
N GLU A 157 8.10 -2.28 5.36
CA GLU A 157 7.63 -1.50 6.50
C GLU A 157 8.62 -1.58 7.65
N SER A 158 8.70 -0.50 8.44
CA SER A 158 9.56 -0.47 9.62
C SER A 158 9.03 -1.40 10.71
N ILE A 159 9.91 -1.88 11.59
CA ILE A 159 9.49 -2.78 12.67
C ILE A 159 8.46 -2.13 13.62
N SER A 160 8.47 -0.80 13.77
CA SER A 160 7.42 -0.07 14.48
C SER A 160 6.04 -0.19 13.83
N GLU A 161 5.98 -0.09 12.49
CA GLU A 161 4.74 -0.24 11.73
C GLU A 161 4.24 -1.69 11.74
N LEU A 162 5.17 -2.65 11.69
CA LEU A 162 4.86 -4.07 11.82
C LEU A 162 4.29 -4.39 13.21
N GLY A 163 4.86 -3.83 14.28
CA GLY A 163 4.35 -3.99 15.65
C GLY A 163 2.92 -3.47 15.83
N LEU A 164 2.60 -2.34 15.19
CA LEU A 164 1.23 -1.78 15.21
C LEU A 164 0.22 -2.63 14.43
N LYS A 165 0.67 -3.37 13.41
CA LYS A 165 -0.18 -4.17 12.52
C LYS A 165 -0.34 -5.62 12.94
N ALA A 166 0.40 -6.09 13.95
CA ALA A 166 0.33 -7.46 14.43
C ALA A 166 -0.73 -7.61 15.55
N PRO A 167 -1.88 -8.25 15.31
CA PRO A 167 -2.56 -9.02 16.34
C PRO A 167 -1.81 -10.35 16.50
N GLY A 168 -1.30 -10.62 17.69
CA GLY A 168 -0.44 -11.79 17.96
C GLY A 168 1.05 -11.49 17.80
N THR A 169 1.84 -11.94 18.76
CA THR A 169 3.25 -11.58 18.92
C THR A 169 4.14 -12.28 17.89
N LEU A 170 5.23 -11.59 17.51
CA LEU A 170 6.36 -12.16 16.76
C LEU A 170 7.04 -13.32 17.50
N PHE A 171 6.74 -13.55 18.79
CA PHE A 171 7.06 -14.78 19.53
C PHE A 171 6.03 -15.00 20.66
N GLY A 172 5.11 -15.95 20.49
CA GLY A 172 4.34 -16.54 21.60
C GLY A 172 3.00 -15.88 21.96
N ASN A 173 1.91 -16.55 21.54
CA ASN A 173 0.49 -16.38 21.88
C ASN A 173 -0.37 -15.64 20.81
N PRO A 174 -1.15 -16.38 20.00
CA PRO A 174 -1.99 -15.86 18.91
C PRO A 174 -3.22 -15.06 19.35
N ASP A 175 -3.50 -14.96 20.66
CA ASP A 175 -4.76 -14.41 21.18
C ASP A 175 -4.68 -12.96 21.69
N ASN A 176 -3.54 -12.27 21.52
CA ASN A 176 -3.43 -10.85 21.89
C ASN A 176 -3.99 -9.93 20.79
N ALA A 177 -5.16 -9.34 21.05
CA ALA A 177 -5.87 -8.43 20.15
C ALA A 177 -5.35 -6.97 20.16
N ASN A 178 -4.30 -6.66 20.93
CA ASN A 178 -3.81 -5.29 21.11
C ASN A 178 -2.53 -5.02 20.29
N PRO A 179 -2.42 -3.87 19.61
CA PRO A 179 -1.21 -3.43 18.94
C PRO A 179 0.00 -3.38 19.89
N VAL A 180 1.17 -3.80 19.42
CA VAL A 180 2.42 -3.68 20.17
C VAL A 180 3.15 -2.43 19.69
N ALA A 181 3.27 -1.43 20.55
CA ALA A 181 4.13 -0.28 20.27
C ALA A 181 5.60 -0.71 20.46
N TYR A 182 6.41 -0.53 19.42
CA TYR A 182 7.85 -0.77 19.45
C TYR A 182 8.59 0.53 19.14
N ASP A 183 9.29 1.06 20.13
CA ASP A 183 9.91 2.40 20.14
C ASP A 183 11.42 2.39 20.46
N LEU A 184 12.06 1.21 20.43
CA LEU A 184 13.51 1.09 20.56
C LEU A 184 14.26 1.73 19.37
N TRP A 185 15.58 1.88 19.48
CA TRP A 185 16.43 2.56 18.48
C TRP A 185 16.24 1.99 17.06
N ASP A 186 16.05 0.68 16.94
CA ASP A 186 15.94 -0.02 15.66
C ASP A 186 14.53 0.09 15.03
N SER A 187 13.59 0.71 15.77
CA SER A 187 12.17 0.81 15.42
C SER A 187 11.89 1.40 14.04
N LYS A 188 12.74 2.31 13.58
CA LYS A 188 12.61 3.06 12.32
C LYS A 188 13.75 2.83 11.32
N VAL A 189 14.74 2.00 11.67
CA VAL A 189 15.89 1.70 10.81
C VAL A 189 15.84 0.25 10.32
N THR A 190 15.22 -0.65 11.09
CA THR A 190 14.96 -2.05 10.69
C THR A 190 13.64 -2.13 9.94
N TYR A 191 13.70 -2.73 8.74
CA TYR A 191 12.55 -2.93 7.88
C TYR A 191 12.31 -4.42 7.63
N GLY A 192 11.05 -4.79 7.56
CA GLY A 192 10.60 -6.13 7.23
C GLY A 192 9.52 -6.09 6.15
N CYS A 193 9.33 -7.24 5.52
CA CYS A 193 8.27 -7.42 4.54
C CYS A 193 6.99 -7.84 5.24
N THR A 194 5.92 -7.07 5.06
CA THR A 194 4.58 -7.54 5.36
C THR A 194 3.85 -7.91 4.08
N ALA A 195 3.14 -9.03 4.11
CA ALA A 195 2.33 -9.45 2.98
C ALA A 195 1.17 -8.46 2.83
N THR A 196 1.09 -7.80 1.67
CA THR A 196 -0.15 -7.15 1.29
C THR A 196 -1.08 -8.28 0.89
N TYR A 197 -2.26 -8.42 1.51
CA TYR A 197 -3.22 -9.50 1.22
C TYR A 197 -3.60 -9.51 -0.27
N LYS A 198 -2.81 -10.24 -1.04
CA LYS A 198 -3.00 -10.53 -2.46
C LYS A 198 -3.61 -11.90 -2.66
N ALA A 199 -3.57 -12.76 -1.63
CA ALA A 199 -4.13 -14.11 -1.69
C ALA A 199 -5.51 -14.17 -1.02
N PHE A 200 -6.43 -14.90 -1.65
CA PHE A 200 -7.72 -15.27 -1.08
C PHE A 200 -8.01 -16.74 -1.38
N VAL A 201 -8.80 -17.37 -0.52
CA VAL A 201 -9.28 -18.73 -0.71
C VAL A 201 -10.77 -18.67 -0.98
N LEU A 202 -11.22 -19.38 -2.02
CA LEU A 202 -12.62 -19.53 -2.37
C LEU A 202 -13.05 -20.97 -2.10
N HIS A 203 -13.93 -21.13 -1.11
CA HIS A 203 -14.64 -22.38 -0.87
C HIS A 203 -16.09 -22.22 -1.26
N VAL A 204 -16.56 -23.02 -2.22
CA VAL A 204 -17.97 -23.07 -2.63
C VAL A 204 -18.41 -24.52 -2.63
N TYR A 205 -19.29 -24.89 -1.72
CA TYR A 205 -19.67 -26.28 -1.54
C TYR A 205 -21.08 -26.46 -1.02
N THR A 206 -21.58 -27.68 -1.23
CA THR A 206 -22.83 -28.16 -0.64
C THR A 206 -22.60 -29.51 0.03
N THR A 207 -23.34 -29.78 1.10
CA THR A 207 -23.34 -31.06 1.83
C THR A 207 -24.32 -32.06 1.23
N GLY A 208 -25.13 -31.67 0.23
CA GLY A 208 -26.08 -32.53 -0.47
C GLY A 208 -25.57 -33.04 -1.83
N THR A 209 -26.37 -33.92 -2.45
CA THR A 209 -26.19 -34.31 -3.85
C THR A 209 -26.65 -33.18 -4.78
N TYR A 210 -25.76 -32.69 -5.64
CA TYR A 210 -26.11 -31.84 -6.77
C TYR A 210 -25.82 -32.56 -8.07
N THR A 211 -26.61 -32.28 -9.10
CA THR A 211 -26.37 -32.79 -10.45
C THR A 211 -25.27 -31.94 -11.09
N ALA A 212 -24.20 -32.58 -11.56
CA ALA A 212 -23.12 -31.90 -12.25
C ALA A 212 -23.62 -31.21 -13.53
N ASP A 213 -22.96 -30.13 -13.91
CA ASP A 213 -23.26 -29.42 -15.16
C ASP A 213 -23.07 -30.31 -16.38
N THR A 214 -23.94 -30.13 -17.37
CA THR A 214 -23.79 -30.81 -18.66
C THR A 214 -22.77 -30.06 -19.52
N ALA A 215 -21.76 -30.77 -20.04
CA ALA A 215 -20.72 -30.17 -20.86
C ALA A 215 -21.32 -29.49 -22.12
N GLY A 216 -20.86 -28.27 -22.42
CA GLY A 216 -21.27 -27.51 -23.62
C GLY A 216 -22.52 -26.64 -23.45
N VAL A 217 -23.09 -26.55 -22.25
CA VAL A 217 -24.26 -25.72 -21.90
C VAL A 217 -23.81 -24.65 -20.88
N PRO A 218 -24.45 -23.47 -20.77
CA PRO A 218 -24.14 -22.52 -19.70
C PRO A 218 -24.18 -23.20 -18.32
N PRO A 219 -23.23 -22.90 -17.42
CA PRO A 219 -23.11 -23.61 -16.15
C PRO A 219 -24.33 -23.35 -15.26
N GLU A 220 -25.00 -24.43 -14.86
CA GLU A 220 -26.18 -24.40 -14.00
C GLU A 220 -25.78 -24.34 -12.52
N ASN A 221 -24.61 -24.90 -12.19
CA ASN A 221 -23.92 -24.70 -10.92
C ASN A 221 -22.85 -23.63 -11.09
N TYR A 222 -23.03 -22.46 -10.48
CA TYR A 222 -22.12 -21.34 -10.67
C TYR A 222 -21.86 -20.52 -9.42
N VAL A 223 -20.75 -19.78 -9.43
CA VAL A 223 -20.46 -18.69 -8.51
C VAL A 223 -20.00 -17.46 -9.27
N ARG A 224 -20.38 -16.27 -8.81
CA ARG A 224 -19.90 -14.98 -9.29
C ARG A 224 -19.23 -14.24 -8.16
N LEU A 225 -18.08 -13.67 -8.43
CA LEU A 225 -17.33 -12.87 -7.47
C LEU A 225 -17.52 -11.39 -7.78
N ARG A 226 -17.67 -10.58 -6.74
CA ARG A 226 -17.52 -9.13 -6.78
C ARG A 226 -16.09 -8.79 -6.40
N LEU A 227 -15.41 -8.12 -7.31
CA LEU A 227 -14.04 -7.63 -7.17
C LEU A 227 -14.08 -6.12 -7.02
N PHE A 228 -13.06 -5.56 -6.36
CA PHE A 228 -12.91 -4.13 -6.18
C PHE A 228 -11.55 -3.70 -6.68
N ASP A 229 -11.52 -2.60 -7.43
CA ASP A 229 -10.27 -2.01 -7.88
C ASP A 229 -9.62 -1.14 -6.80
N TYR A 230 -8.49 -0.50 -7.15
CA TYR A 230 -7.78 0.38 -6.23
C TYR A 230 -8.47 1.74 -6.01
N HIS A 231 -9.42 2.11 -6.87
CA HIS A 231 -10.24 3.33 -6.76
C HIS A 231 -11.56 3.10 -6.02
N GLY A 232 -11.92 1.84 -5.74
CA GLY A 232 -13.14 1.44 -5.05
C GLY A 232 -14.31 1.05 -5.97
N GLU A 233 -14.12 1.01 -7.28
CA GLU A 233 -15.13 0.54 -8.23
C GLU A 233 -15.31 -0.97 -8.13
N SER A 234 -16.57 -1.44 -8.26
CA SER A 234 -16.90 -2.85 -8.13
C SER A 234 -17.21 -3.51 -9.47
N TYR A 235 -16.64 -4.69 -9.69
CA TYR A 235 -16.79 -5.48 -10.91
C TYR A 235 -17.32 -6.88 -10.56
N ILE A 236 -18.22 -7.42 -11.38
CA ILE A 236 -18.76 -8.77 -11.19
C ILE A 236 -18.18 -9.69 -12.27
N THR A 237 -17.62 -10.83 -11.86
CA THR A 237 -17.13 -11.84 -12.80
C THR A 237 -18.28 -12.48 -13.56
N GLU A 238 -17.97 -13.07 -14.71
CA GLU A 238 -18.87 -14.06 -15.33
C GLU A 238 -19.15 -15.24 -14.38
N ALA A 239 -20.12 -16.07 -14.76
CA ALA A 239 -20.46 -17.27 -14.02
C ALA A 239 -19.30 -18.28 -14.06
N ILE A 240 -18.69 -18.52 -12.89
CA ILE A 240 -17.65 -19.54 -12.72
C ILE A 240 -18.34 -20.88 -12.51
N PRO A 241 -18.12 -21.88 -13.38
CA PRO A 241 -18.72 -23.21 -13.26
C PRO A 241 -18.23 -23.94 -12.00
N ILE A 242 -19.12 -24.67 -11.33
CA ILE A 242 -18.80 -25.53 -10.18
C ILE A 242 -18.93 -27.00 -10.61
N VAL A 243 -17.82 -27.66 -10.89
CA VAL A 243 -17.84 -29.05 -11.38
C VAL A 243 -17.79 -30.04 -10.21
N ASN A 244 -16.66 -30.12 -9.52
CA ASN A 244 -16.38 -30.77 -8.22
C ASN A 244 -14.84 -30.76 -8.01
N ASP A 245 -14.34 -31.13 -6.84
CA ASP A 245 -12.90 -31.15 -6.53
C ASP A 245 -12.40 -32.54 -6.10
N VAL A 246 -13.01 -33.61 -6.64
CA VAL A 246 -12.76 -34.99 -6.21
C VAL A 246 -11.44 -35.54 -6.72
N THR A 247 -10.97 -35.08 -7.88
CA THR A 247 -9.68 -35.47 -8.48
C THR A 247 -8.83 -34.22 -8.72
N SER A 248 -7.51 -34.39 -8.74
CA SER A 248 -6.56 -33.29 -8.97
C SER A 248 -6.82 -32.58 -10.30
N THR A 249 -7.09 -33.32 -11.39
CA THR A 249 -7.36 -32.76 -12.72
C THR A 249 -8.59 -31.85 -12.75
N ILE A 250 -9.67 -32.24 -12.06
CA ILE A 250 -10.89 -31.42 -12.00
C ILE A 250 -10.65 -30.21 -11.09
N ALA A 251 -9.93 -30.39 -9.98
CA ALA A 251 -9.55 -29.29 -9.09
C ALA A 251 -8.63 -28.26 -9.78
N ASP A 252 -7.74 -28.69 -10.67
CA ASP A 252 -6.91 -27.79 -11.50
C ASP A 252 -7.77 -27.05 -12.54
N SER A 253 -8.75 -27.73 -13.14
CA SER A 253 -9.71 -27.11 -14.11
C SER A 253 -10.57 -26.04 -13.43
N ASN A 254 -11.00 -26.31 -12.20
CA ASN A 254 -11.69 -25.38 -11.31
C ASN A 254 -10.86 -24.12 -11.02
N ALA A 255 -9.58 -24.27 -10.67
CA ALA A 255 -8.67 -23.15 -10.45
C ALA A 255 -8.47 -22.32 -11.72
N ALA A 256 -8.32 -22.98 -12.87
CA ALA A 256 -8.23 -22.32 -14.17
C ALA A 256 -9.50 -21.53 -14.51
N ALA A 257 -10.69 -22.06 -14.21
CA ALA A 257 -11.97 -21.39 -14.44
C ALA A 257 -12.10 -20.10 -13.61
N VAL A 258 -11.70 -20.14 -12.33
CA VAL A 258 -11.69 -18.96 -11.45
C VAL A 258 -10.70 -17.91 -11.95
N ALA A 259 -9.48 -18.32 -12.31
CA ALA A 259 -8.48 -17.39 -12.86
C ALA A 259 -8.96 -16.74 -14.16
N ALA A 260 -9.57 -17.52 -15.06
CA ALA A 260 -10.11 -17.00 -16.32
C ALA A 260 -11.23 -15.98 -16.08
N ALA A 261 -12.15 -16.26 -15.15
CA ALA A 261 -13.26 -15.37 -14.82
C ALA A 261 -12.80 -14.01 -14.28
N ILE A 262 -11.75 -14.00 -13.46
CA ILE A 262 -11.15 -12.77 -12.94
C ILE A 262 -10.41 -12.01 -14.05
N LYS A 263 -9.66 -12.71 -14.92
CA LYS A 263 -8.92 -12.09 -16.04
C LYS A 263 -9.80 -11.50 -17.13
N ARG A 264 -11.05 -11.96 -17.27
CA ARG A 264 -12.02 -11.43 -18.26
C ARG A 264 -12.77 -10.19 -17.78
N VAL A 265 -12.61 -9.80 -16.52
CA VAL A 265 -13.18 -8.54 -16.02
C VAL A 265 -12.54 -7.38 -16.80
N PRO A 266 -13.32 -6.49 -17.41
CA PRO A 266 -12.80 -5.46 -18.29
C PRO A 266 -11.89 -4.46 -17.55
N ASN A 267 -10.86 -4.01 -18.28
CA ASN A 267 -9.86 -2.99 -17.95
C ASN A 267 -8.65 -3.46 -17.10
N GLN A 268 -7.57 -2.67 -17.15
CA GLN A 268 -6.27 -2.80 -16.45
C GLN A 268 -6.36 -2.85 -14.90
N THR A 269 -7.58 -2.98 -14.39
CA THR A 269 -8.02 -3.12 -13.01
C THR A 269 -7.28 -4.24 -12.30
N PHE A 270 -7.14 -5.39 -12.97
CA PHE A 270 -6.38 -6.54 -12.49
C PHE A 270 -5.40 -6.99 -13.59
N ARG A 271 -4.10 -6.76 -13.40
CA ARG A 271 -3.03 -7.17 -14.31
C ARG A 271 -2.91 -8.69 -14.36
N ASN A 272 -2.66 -9.31 -13.21
CA ASN A 272 -2.40 -10.74 -13.13
C ASN A 272 -3.06 -11.37 -11.89
N VAL A 273 -3.58 -12.57 -12.09
CA VAL A 273 -4.09 -13.45 -11.04
C VAL A 273 -3.63 -14.87 -11.33
N LEU A 274 -3.15 -15.53 -10.29
CA LEU A 274 -2.70 -16.91 -10.27
C LEU A 274 -3.62 -17.68 -9.35
N CYS A 275 -4.29 -18.71 -9.86
CA CYS A 275 -5.12 -19.59 -9.04
C CYS A 275 -4.65 -21.03 -9.16
N GLU A 276 -4.61 -21.74 -8.04
CA GLU A 276 -4.25 -23.14 -7.96
C GLU A 276 -5.25 -23.92 -7.10
N ARG A 277 -5.30 -25.23 -7.28
CA ARG A 277 -6.03 -26.12 -6.38
C ARG A 277 -5.37 -26.16 -5.01
N ILE A 278 -6.16 -26.40 -3.97
CA ILE A 278 -5.65 -26.61 -2.62
C ILE A 278 -4.80 -27.90 -2.57
N GLY A 279 -3.64 -27.85 -1.90
CA GLY A 279 -2.75 -28.99 -1.73
C GLY A 279 -2.01 -29.40 -3.01
N LYS A 280 -1.71 -28.46 -3.90
CA LYS A 280 -0.87 -28.70 -5.07
C LYS A 280 0.61 -28.67 -4.69
N THR A 281 1.22 -29.84 -4.62
CA THR A 281 2.68 -29.97 -4.41
C THR A 281 3.46 -29.41 -5.58
N ASN A 282 4.49 -28.61 -5.30
CA ASN A 282 5.27 -27.84 -6.29
C ASN A 282 4.44 -26.80 -7.08
N GLY A 283 3.33 -26.33 -6.52
CA GLY A 283 2.62 -25.15 -7.01
C GLY A 283 3.28 -23.86 -6.53
N ASP A 284 3.02 -22.75 -7.23
CA ASP A 284 3.47 -21.42 -6.79
C ASP A 284 2.84 -21.01 -5.44
N LEU A 285 1.73 -21.67 -5.04
CA LEU A 285 0.96 -21.44 -3.82
C LEU A 285 1.05 -22.60 -2.79
N ASP A 286 2.05 -23.49 -2.91
CA ASP A 286 2.22 -24.70 -2.07
C ASP A 286 2.48 -24.43 -0.57
N GLY A 287 2.83 -23.20 -0.19
CA GLY A 287 3.13 -22.81 1.20
C GLY A 287 1.94 -22.30 2.03
N TYR A 288 0.75 -22.13 1.44
CA TYR A 288 -0.40 -21.57 2.17
C TYR A 288 -1.09 -22.62 3.03
N VAL A 289 -1.17 -22.36 4.34
CA VAL A 289 -1.94 -23.19 5.29
C VAL A 289 -3.41 -22.78 5.21
N ILE A 290 -4.24 -23.67 4.65
CA ILE A 290 -5.66 -23.42 4.42
C ILE A 290 -6.49 -24.35 5.30
N SER A 291 -7.55 -23.83 5.91
CA SER A 291 -8.49 -24.63 6.70
C SER A 291 -9.07 -25.76 5.84
N ALA A 292 -8.88 -27.01 6.29
CA ALA A 292 -9.39 -28.18 5.61
C ALA A 292 -10.93 -28.10 5.50
N ARG A 293 -11.44 -28.33 4.30
CA ARG A 293 -12.88 -28.44 4.05
C ARG A 293 -13.37 -29.83 4.47
N ALA A 294 -14.58 -29.91 5.03
CA ALA A 294 -15.25 -31.19 5.27
C ALA A 294 -15.50 -31.91 3.92
N SER A 295 -15.28 -33.23 3.87
CA SER A 295 -15.54 -34.09 2.71
C SER A 295 -16.90 -33.79 2.08
N SER A 296 -16.91 -33.00 1.01
CA SER A 296 -18.12 -32.56 0.32
C SER A 296 -17.78 -32.32 -1.15
N LYS A 297 -18.79 -32.23 -2.02
CA LYS A 297 -18.63 -31.97 -3.46
C LYS A 297 -18.70 -30.47 -3.72
N GLY A 298 -17.74 -29.89 -4.45
CA GLY A 298 -17.71 -28.44 -4.69
C GLY A 298 -16.41 -27.92 -5.32
N LEU A 299 -16.13 -26.64 -5.12
CA LEU A 299 -14.96 -25.91 -5.61
C LEU A 299 -14.16 -25.39 -4.42
N SER A 300 -12.87 -25.72 -4.36
CA SER A 300 -11.94 -25.14 -3.39
C SER A 300 -10.67 -24.70 -4.12
N VAL A 301 -10.43 -23.38 -4.18
CA VAL A 301 -9.26 -22.82 -4.88
C VAL A 301 -8.59 -21.76 -4.03
N ILE A 302 -7.27 -21.64 -4.20
CA ILE A 302 -6.51 -20.51 -3.70
C ILE A 302 -6.10 -19.64 -4.89
N CYS A 303 -6.27 -18.33 -4.75
CA CYS A 303 -5.92 -17.37 -5.78
C CYS A 303 -5.06 -16.26 -5.20
N GLN A 304 -4.05 -15.82 -5.94
CA GLN A 304 -3.20 -14.69 -5.62
C GLN A 304 -3.20 -13.67 -6.75
N PHE A 305 -3.47 -12.42 -6.41
CA PHE A 305 -3.30 -11.25 -7.26
C PHE A 305 -1.81 -10.91 -7.39
N THR A 306 -1.25 -10.94 -8.60
CA THR A 306 0.16 -10.59 -8.84
C THR A 306 0.26 -9.30 -9.65
N GLU A 307 1.27 -8.47 -9.35
CA GLU A 307 1.58 -7.25 -10.10
C GLU A 307 0.44 -6.21 -10.23
N ASN A 308 -0.59 -6.27 -9.38
CA ASN A 308 -1.71 -5.34 -9.43
C ASN A 308 -1.38 -3.99 -8.77
N PRO A 309 -1.83 -2.85 -9.35
CA PRO A 309 -1.63 -1.54 -8.76
C PRO A 309 -2.52 -1.32 -7.54
N GLY A 310 -1.95 -0.73 -6.48
CA GLY A 310 -2.72 -0.28 -5.31
C GLY A 310 -3.07 -1.38 -4.30
N ARG A 311 -3.83 -0.98 -3.26
CA ARG A 311 -4.32 -1.89 -2.23
C ARG A 311 -5.62 -2.52 -2.70
N LEU A 312 -5.60 -3.82 -2.97
CA LEU A 312 -6.79 -4.57 -3.35
C LEU A 312 -7.58 -5.02 -2.12
N ARG A 313 -8.89 -4.92 -2.22
CA ARG A 313 -9.82 -5.45 -1.21
C ARG A 313 -10.10 -6.93 -1.47
N LYS A 314 -10.42 -7.67 -0.41
CA LYS A 314 -10.87 -9.07 -0.52
C LYS A 314 -12.10 -9.17 -1.44
N PRO A 315 -12.15 -10.16 -2.36
CA PRO A 315 -13.34 -10.42 -3.16
C PRO A 315 -14.53 -10.84 -2.30
N GLU A 316 -15.75 -10.54 -2.76
CA GLU A 316 -17.01 -10.94 -2.13
C GLU A 316 -17.80 -11.87 -3.06
N VAL A 317 -18.64 -12.76 -2.50
CA VAL A 317 -19.53 -13.58 -3.33
C VAL A 317 -20.72 -12.73 -3.75
N ALA A 318 -20.85 -12.47 -5.06
CA ALA A 318 -21.93 -11.66 -5.62
C ALA A 318 -23.22 -12.46 -5.82
N ALA A 319 -23.07 -13.69 -6.33
CA ALA A 319 -24.18 -14.61 -6.59
C ALA A 319 -23.64 -16.04 -6.68
N TYR A 320 -24.48 -17.02 -6.40
CA TYR A 320 -24.17 -18.43 -6.63
C TYR A 320 -25.46 -19.21 -6.93
N GLY A 321 -25.33 -20.35 -7.58
CA GLY A 321 -26.44 -21.25 -7.91
C GLY A 321 -25.99 -22.70 -7.93
N PHE A 322 -26.85 -23.61 -7.47
CA PHE A 322 -26.65 -25.05 -7.59
C PHE A 322 -27.89 -25.67 -8.25
N LYS A 323 -27.70 -26.49 -9.28
CA LYS A 323 -28.77 -27.20 -9.96
C LYS A 323 -29.43 -28.20 -9.02
N GLY A 324 -30.75 -28.09 -8.87
CA GLY A 324 -31.56 -28.96 -8.00
C GLY A 324 -31.73 -28.45 -6.56
N VAL A 325 -31.17 -27.28 -6.22
CA VAL A 325 -31.39 -26.62 -4.92
C VAL A 325 -32.29 -25.40 -5.15
N LEU A 326 -33.57 -25.50 -4.79
CA LEU A 326 -34.53 -24.40 -4.89
C LEU A 326 -34.37 -23.42 -3.71
N PHE A 327 -34.16 -22.14 -4.00
CA PHE A 327 -34.21 -21.02 -3.06
C PHE A 327 -35.47 -20.19 -3.36
N PHE A 328 -36.20 -19.73 -2.34
CA PHE A 328 -37.55 -19.15 -2.54
C PHE A 328 -37.79 -17.99 -1.56
N GLU A 329 -37.61 -16.76 -2.05
CA GLU A 329 -37.92 -15.54 -1.32
C GLU A 329 -39.15 -14.90 -1.98
N ASN A 330 -40.27 -14.84 -1.27
CA ASN A 330 -41.46 -14.13 -1.75
C ASN A 330 -42.06 -13.28 -0.62
N GLN A 331 -42.30 -12.00 -0.88
CA GLN A 331 -42.62 -10.97 0.11
C GLN A 331 -44.09 -10.95 0.57
N PHE A 332 -44.95 -11.81 0.00
CA PHE A 332 -46.42 -11.72 0.16
C PHE A 332 -47.06 -12.75 1.10
N TYR A 333 -46.41 -13.89 1.37
CA TYR A 333 -46.97 -14.98 2.17
C TYR A 333 -45.98 -15.43 3.24
N LYS A 334 -46.48 -15.72 4.45
CA LYS A 334 -45.66 -16.19 5.58
C LYS A 334 -45.98 -17.66 5.88
N PRO A 335 -44.99 -18.57 5.98
CA PRO A 335 -45.24 -19.95 6.36
C PRO A 335 -45.51 -20.07 7.87
N VAL A 336 -46.64 -20.70 8.21
CA VAL A 336 -47.11 -20.98 9.58
C VAL A 336 -46.54 -22.30 10.10
N SER A 337 -46.46 -23.33 9.26
CA SER A 337 -45.88 -24.63 9.63
C SER A 337 -45.32 -25.40 8.42
N VAL A 338 -44.34 -26.27 8.67
CA VAL A 338 -43.70 -27.14 7.67
C VAL A 338 -43.62 -28.56 8.24
N VAL A 339 -44.20 -29.53 7.53
CA VAL A 339 -44.20 -30.95 7.92
C VAL A 339 -43.64 -31.79 6.79
N ALA A 340 -42.80 -32.78 7.11
CA ALA A 340 -42.28 -33.73 6.12
C ALA A 340 -43.42 -34.60 5.56
N GLY A 341 -43.59 -34.61 4.24
CA GLY A 341 -44.52 -35.50 3.55
C GLY A 341 -43.85 -36.79 3.09
N THR A 342 -44.53 -37.56 2.24
CA THR A 342 -43.91 -38.68 1.53
C THR A 342 -42.90 -38.15 0.51
N SER A 343 -41.65 -38.63 0.60
CA SER A 343 -40.57 -38.27 -0.32
C SER A 343 -41.04 -38.30 -1.79
N PRO A 344 -40.82 -37.24 -2.58
CA PRO A 344 -39.92 -36.09 -2.36
C PRO A 344 -40.60 -34.81 -1.81
N ASN A 345 -41.81 -34.90 -1.23
CA ASN A 345 -42.66 -33.72 -1.00
C ASN A 345 -42.69 -33.24 0.47
N TYR A 346 -42.73 -31.93 0.67
CA TYR A 346 -42.99 -31.26 1.95
C TYR A 346 -44.38 -30.63 1.93
N VAL A 347 -45.09 -30.64 3.07
CA VAL A 347 -46.38 -29.97 3.23
C VAL A 347 -46.16 -28.68 4.03
N ILE A 348 -46.50 -27.53 3.44
CA ILE A 348 -46.28 -26.20 4.01
C ILE A 348 -47.63 -25.50 4.17
N THR A 349 -47.91 -25.00 5.37
CA THR A 349 -49.12 -24.20 5.67
C THR A 349 -48.75 -22.71 5.65
N LEU A 350 -49.50 -21.89 4.90
CA LEU A 350 -49.30 -20.43 4.80
C LEU A 350 -50.22 -19.65 5.76
N ASP A 351 -49.93 -18.37 6.00
CA ASP A 351 -50.70 -17.46 6.87
C ASP A 351 -52.08 -17.10 6.29
N ARG A 352 -52.25 -17.26 4.98
CA ARG A 352 -53.49 -17.03 4.24
C ARG A 352 -53.55 -17.92 3.01
N ALA A 353 -54.75 -18.18 2.50
CA ALA A 353 -54.95 -19.01 1.31
C ALA A 353 -54.28 -18.38 0.08
N PHE A 354 -53.51 -19.18 -0.65
CA PHE A 354 -52.91 -18.78 -1.93
C PHE A 354 -53.97 -18.92 -3.03
N SER A 355 -54.34 -17.82 -3.67
CA SER A 355 -55.39 -17.80 -4.69
C SER A 355 -54.79 -18.05 -6.10
N GLY A 356 -54.51 -19.32 -6.44
CA GLY A 356 -54.20 -19.75 -7.81
C GLY A 356 -53.03 -20.74 -7.97
N ASN A 357 -52.70 -21.09 -9.21
CA ASN A 357 -51.46 -21.79 -9.60
C ASN A 357 -50.32 -20.77 -9.82
N SER A 358 -49.11 -21.07 -9.34
CA SER A 358 -47.92 -20.23 -9.52
C SER A 358 -47.41 -20.13 -10.97
N LEU A 359 -47.91 -20.96 -11.89
CA LEU A 359 -47.57 -20.90 -13.32
C LEU A 359 -48.53 -20.01 -14.13
N ASP A 360 -49.83 -20.06 -13.84
CA ASP A 360 -50.89 -19.53 -14.73
C ASP A 360 -52.21 -19.14 -14.02
N GLY A 361 -52.28 -19.19 -12.68
CA GLY A 361 -53.47 -18.78 -11.92
C GLY A 361 -54.65 -19.77 -11.93
N GLY A 362 -54.52 -20.95 -12.54
CA GLY A 362 -55.55 -21.99 -12.56
C GLY A 362 -55.68 -22.82 -11.26
N ALA A 363 -56.69 -23.70 -11.17
CA ALA A 363 -56.93 -24.54 -10.00
C ALA A 363 -56.19 -25.89 -10.08
N ASN A 364 -55.22 -26.15 -9.20
CA ASN A 364 -54.58 -27.47 -9.03
C ASN A 364 -54.05 -27.69 -7.60
N ILE A 365 -53.84 -28.95 -7.19
CA ILE A 365 -53.65 -29.42 -5.80
C ILE A 365 -52.19 -29.69 -5.39
N ILE A 366 -51.19 -29.30 -6.20
CA ILE A 366 -49.77 -29.48 -5.86
C ILE A 366 -49.00 -28.18 -6.07
N LEU A 367 -48.49 -27.60 -4.98
CA LEU A 367 -47.72 -26.35 -4.93
C LEU A 367 -46.35 -26.64 -4.27
N TYR A 368 -45.25 -26.31 -4.94
CA TYR A 368 -43.91 -26.31 -4.34
C TYR A 368 -43.63 -24.92 -3.74
N ALA A 369 -43.29 -24.83 -2.45
CA ALA A 369 -42.93 -23.58 -1.78
C ALA A 369 -41.66 -23.78 -0.94
N TYR A 370 -40.79 -22.77 -0.84
CA TYR A 370 -39.74 -22.72 0.19
C TYR A 370 -39.73 -21.34 0.86
N LYS A 371 -39.03 -21.21 2.00
CA LYS A 371 -38.98 -20.01 2.85
C LYS A 371 -37.58 -19.40 2.83
N VAL A 372 -37.46 -18.15 2.39
CA VAL A 372 -36.25 -17.32 2.58
C VAL A 372 -36.60 -16.15 3.50
N THR A 373 -35.66 -15.82 4.38
CA THR A 373 -35.81 -14.76 5.39
C THR A 373 -34.97 -13.57 4.94
N PRO A 374 -35.51 -12.34 4.91
CA PRO A 374 -34.75 -11.19 4.43
C PRO A 374 -33.56 -10.90 5.36
N PRO A 375 -32.46 -10.33 4.82
CA PRO A 375 -31.33 -9.90 5.63
C PRO A 375 -31.75 -8.78 6.59
N ASP A 376 -31.00 -8.68 7.68
CA ASP A 376 -31.21 -7.71 8.76
C ASP A 376 -31.39 -6.29 8.21
N LYS A 377 -32.20 -5.43 8.87
CA LYS A 377 -32.52 -4.08 8.36
C LYS A 377 -31.30 -3.22 8.03
N ALA A 378 -30.15 -3.51 8.63
CA ALA A 378 -28.87 -2.87 8.35
C ALA A 378 -28.29 -3.18 6.94
N TYR A 379 -28.79 -4.19 6.25
CA TYR A 379 -28.30 -4.68 4.95
C TYR A 379 -29.33 -4.57 3.82
N GLN A 380 -30.44 -3.86 4.05
CA GLN A 380 -31.40 -3.57 3.00
C GLN A 380 -30.87 -2.43 2.14
N TYR A 381 -30.60 -2.71 0.87
CA TYR A 381 -30.30 -1.67 -0.11
C TYR A 381 -31.61 -0.93 -0.45
N ASN A 382 -31.61 0.40 -0.33
CA ASN A 382 -32.63 1.20 -0.97
C ASN A 382 -32.46 1.04 -2.47
N TYR A 383 -33.43 0.39 -3.12
CA TYR A 383 -33.47 0.29 -4.57
C TYR A 383 -33.55 1.70 -5.16
N VAL A 384 -32.47 2.14 -5.79
CA VAL A 384 -32.44 3.39 -6.55
C VAL A 384 -32.70 3.04 -8.01
N SER A 385 -33.75 3.62 -8.58
CA SER A 385 -34.07 3.49 -9.99
C SER A 385 -33.02 4.19 -10.86
N GLN A 386 -32.80 3.70 -12.07
CA GLN A 386 -31.90 4.31 -13.06
C GLN A 386 -32.29 5.79 -13.28
N CYS A 387 -31.30 6.69 -13.23
CA CYS A 387 -31.51 8.15 -13.24
C CYS A 387 -32.55 8.64 -12.22
N SER A 388 -32.60 8.01 -11.05
CA SER A 388 -33.58 8.25 -9.98
C SER A 388 -35.04 8.11 -10.43
N GLY A 389 -35.31 7.46 -11.58
CA GLY A 389 -36.63 7.42 -12.23
C GLY A 389 -37.09 8.77 -12.81
N ARG A 390 -36.18 9.73 -12.94
CA ARG A 390 -36.44 11.14 -13.28
C ARG A 390 -35.59 11.64 -14.45
N GLY A 391 -35.01 10.72 -15.20
CA GLY A 391 -34.27 10.97 -16.43
C GLY A 391 -34.21 9.73 -17.30
N ILE A 392 -33.78 9.90 -18.54
CA ILE A 392 -33.51 8.81 -19.47
C ILE A 392 -32.00 8.52 -19.39
N CYS A 393 -31.63 7.25 -19.27
CA CYS A 393 -30.23 6.87 -19.27
C CYS A 393 -29.80 6.55 -20.70
N ASP A 394 -28.75 7.23 -21.17
CA ASP A 394 -28.05 6.80 -22.36
C ASP A 394 -27.22 5.55 -22.02
N THR A 395 -27.56 4.42 -22.64
CA THR A 395 -26.92 3.13 -22.40
C THR A 395 -25.52 3.01 -22.99
N GLU A 396 -25.12 3.92 -23.88
CA GLU A 396 -23.80 3.92 -24.52
C GLU A 396 -22.79 4.75 -23.72
N THR A 397 -23.22 5.87 -23.14
CA THR A 397 -22.35 6.77 -22.36
C THR A 397 -22.52 6.63 -20.85
N GLY A 398 -23.62 6.04 -20.37
CA GLY A 398 -23.95 5.91 -18.94
C GLY A 398 -24.41 7.22 -18.30
N VAL A 399 -24.61 8.27 -19.08
CA VAL A 399 -25.04 9.59 -18.61
C VAL A 399 -26.56 9.67 -18.53
N CYS A 400 -27.09 10.35 -17.51
CA CYS A 400 -28.51 10.58 -17.33
C CYS A 400 -28.95 11.92 -17.94
N ASP A 401 -29.89 11.85 -18.88
CA ASP A 401 -30.63 13.01 -19.38
C ASP A 401 -31.81 13.30 -18.47
N CYS A 402 -31.63 14.23 -17.53
CA CYS A 402 -32.64 14.56 -16.53
C CYS A 402 -33.87 15.26 -17.13
N PHE A 403 -35.06 14.89 -16.65
CA PHE A 403 -36.29 15.60 -16.97
C PHE A 403 -36.25 17.02 -16.38
N LYS A 404 -37.05 17.92 -16.96
CA LYS A 404 -37.08 19.32 -16.57
C LYS A 404 -37.32 19.46 -15.07
N GLY A 405 -36.44 20.20 -14.42
CA GLY A 405 -36.49 20.47 -12.98
C GLY A 405 -35.73 19.47 -12.11
N TYR A 406 -35.13 18.44 -12.71
CA TYR A 406 -34.20 17.53 -12.04
C TYR A 406 -32.77 17.82 -12.51
N THR A 407 -31.83 17.78 -11.57
CA THR A 407 -30.42 18.11 -11.78
C THR A 407 -29.54 17.08 -11.05
N ASN A 408 -28.21 17.19 -11.25
CA ASN A 408 -27.18 16.23 -10.82
C ASN A 408 -27.02 15.04 -11.77
N ASP A 409 -25.88 14.34 -11.70
CA ASP A 409 -25.48 13.29 -12.66
C ASP A 409 -26.41 12.07 -12.68
N ASN A 410 -27.21 11.89 -11.62
CA ASN A 410 -28.19 10.81 -11.42
C ASN A 410 -29.63 11.33 -11.32
N CYS A 411 -29.89 12.61 -11.60
CA CYS A 411 -31.19 13.28 -11.51
C CYS A 411 -31.87 13.19 -10.14
N ASP A 412 -31.09 13.09 -9.05
CA ASP A 412 -31.60 12.98 -7.69
C ASP A 412 -32.08 14.31 -7.10
N THR A 413 -31.59 15.43 -7.64
CA THR A 413 -31.80 16.75 -7.06
C THR A 413 -32.97 17.42 -7.77
N GLN A 414 -34.03 17.73 -7.02
CA GLN A 414 -35.21 18.42 -7.52
C GLN A 414 -35.10 19.93 -7.27
N ASN A 415 -35.32 20.74 -8.31
CA ASN A 415 -35.49 22.17 -8.17
C ASN A 415 -36.97 22.56 -8.33
N ILE A 416 -37.26 23.85 -8.12
CA ILE A 416 -38.64 24.37 -8.14
C ILE A 416 -39.34 24.29 -9.51
N LEU A 417 -38.61 23.97 -10.59
CA LEU A 417 -39.14 23.83 -11.95
C LEU A 417 -39.67 22.41 -12.24
N ALA A 418 -39.60 21.49 -11.27
CA ALA A 418 -40.04 20.10 -11.39
C ALA A 418 -41.54 19.86 -11.10
N LEU A 419 -42.35 20.92 -11.19
CA LEU A 419 -43.81 20.89 -11.06
C LEU A 419 -44.50 20.62 -12.39
#